data_AF-A0A7Y3X700-F1
#
_entry.id   AF-A0A7Y3X700-F1
#
_cell.length_a   1.000
_cell.length_b   1.000
_cell.length_c   1.000
_cell.angle_alpha   90.00
_cell.angle_beta   90.00
_cell.angle_gamma   90.00
#
_symmetry.space_group_name_H-M   'P 1'
#
loop_
_entity.id
_entity.type
_entity.pdbx_description
1 polymer ?
#
loop_
_entity_poly.entity_id
_entity_poly.type
_entity_poly.pdbx_seq_one_letter_code
_entity_poly.pdbx_strand_id
1 'polypeptide(L)'
;MYSTGLVHYRRKFPSFDFLGFTHYWGKSRNGKARLKRKTSKKRFRRALVTLNQWLQQKRNAHKLPQLWQAIGQKLRGHFNYFGVTDNGHALYHFEDAVHKLVFKWLNRRSQRRSFRWESFLRYLAWHPLPRPGRLVSLY
;
A
#
# COMPACT_ATOMS: atom_id res chain seq x y z
N MET A 1 -25.30 -11.40 47.62
CA MET A 1 -24.14 -11.83 46.79
C MET A 1 -24.15 -11.00 45.52
N TYR A 2 -23.47 -9.85 45.50
CA TYR A 2 -23.41 -8.99 44.30
C TYR A 2 -22.17 -9.36 43.50
N SER A 3 -22.37 -9.96 42.32
CA SER A 3 -21.31 -10.24 41.36
C SER A 3 -21.03 -8.97 40.55
N THR A 4 -19.94 -8.27 40.91
CA THR A 4 -19.45 -7.10 40.18
C THR A 4 -18.85 -7.55 38.86
N GLY A 5 -19.62 -7.45 37.78
CA GLY A 5 -19.13 -7.64 36.42
C GLY A 5 -18.10 -6.56 36.08
N LEU A 6 -16.82 -6.90 36.15
CA LEU A 6 -15.73 -6.07 35.62
C LEU A 6 -15.85 -6.04 34.09
N VAL A 7 -16.57 -5.03 33.58
CA VAL A 7 -16.54 -4.65 32.17
C VAL A 7 -15.11 -4.21 31.87
N HIS A 8 -14.31 -5.08 31.25
CA HIS A 8 -13.01 -4.71 30.72
C HIS A 8 -13.20 -3.67 29.60
N TYR A 9 -13.26 -2.39 29.97
CA TYR A 9 -13.08 -1.28 29.04
C TYR A 9 -11.67 -1.43 28.45
N ARG A 10 -11.58 -2.02 27.26
CA ARG A 10 -10.37 -1.95 26.43
C ARG A 10 -10.10 -0.46 26.21
N ARG A 11 -9.22 0.12 27.03
CA ARG A 11 -8.75 1.51 26.90
C ARG A 11 -8.16 1.64 25.49
N LYS A 12 -8.98 2.08 24.54
CA LYS A 12 -8.56 2.32 23.17
C LYS A 12 -7.80 3.63 23.22
N PHE A 13 -6.47 3.54 23.29
CA PHE A 13 -5.63 4.72 23.23
C PHE A 13 -6.02 5.53 21.98
N PRO A 14 -6.20 6.85 22.11
CA PRO A 14 -6.62 7.68 20.99
C PRO A 14 -5.62 7.54 19.84
N SER A 15 -6.15 7.46 18.62
CA SER A 15 -5.39 7.49 17.38
C SER A 15 -5.84 8.69 16.56
N PHE A 16 -4.93 9.34 15.85
CA PHE A 16 -5.25 10.46 14.99
C PHE A 16 -4.51 10.37 13.65
N ASP A 17 -5.10 10.99 12.63
CA ASP A 17 -4.51 11.06 11.29
C ASP A 17 -3.76 12.39 11.12
N PHE A 18 -2.50 12.33 10.74
CA PHE A 18 -1.67 13.50 10.43
C PHE A 18 -0.65 13.16 9.35
N LEU A 19 -0.43 14.06 8.39
CA LEU A 19 0.48 13.87 7.24
C LEU A 19 0.28 12.53 6.49
N GLY A 20 -0.98 12.07 6.40
CA GLY A 20 -1.30 10.81 5.72
C GLY A 20 -0.94 9.54 6.51
N PHE A 21 -0.55 9.66 7.78
CA PHE A 21 -0.36 8.56 8.71
C PHE A 21 -1.41 8.54 9.80
N THR A 22 -1.85 7.34 10.17
CA THR A 22 -2.53 7.11 11.45
C THR A 22 -1.46 6.89 12.52
N HIS A 23 -1.47 7.77 13.51
CA HIS A 23 -0.63 7.73 14.70
C HIS A 23 -1.40 7.01 15.80
N TYR A 24 -0.81 5.99 16.42
CA TYR A 24 -1.47 5.17 17.43
C TYR A 24 -0.47 4.66 18.46
N TRP A 25 -0.89 4.56 19.72
CA TRP A 25 -0.08 3.93 20.76
C TRP A 25 -0.03 2.41 20.57
N GLY A 26 1.16 1.85 20.73
CA GLY A 26 1.38 0.41 20.72
C GLY A 26 2.58 0.02 21.57
N LYS A 27 2.98 -1.25 21.49
CA LYS A 27 4.18 -1.75 22.18
C LYS A 27 5.34 -1.88 21.20
N SER A 28 6.54 -1.60 21.68
CA SER A 28 7.81 -1.96 21.02
C SER A 28 8.05 -3.47 21.14
N ARG A 29 9.10 -3.97 20.48
CA ARG A 29 9.51 -5.38 20.60
C ARG A 29 9.83 -5.78 22.04
N ASN A 30 10.32 -4.82 22.84
CA ASN A 30 10.69 -5.03 24.25
C ASN A 30 9.54 -4.66 25.20
N GLY A 31 8.30 -4.60 24.71
CA GLY A 31 7.10 -4.37 25.51
C GLY A 31 6.83 -2.91 25.92
N LYS A 32 7.78 -1.99 25.74
CA LYS A 32 7.63 -0.57 26.09
C LYS A 32 6.56 0.11 25.24
N ALA A 33 5.73 0.94 25.87
CA ALA A 33 4.76 1.77 25.15
C ALA A 33 5.51 2.75 24.24
N ARG A 34 5.09 2.82 22.97
CA ARG A 34 5.60 3.81 22.01
C ARG A 34 4.50 4.23 21.06
N LEU A 35 4.65 5.41 20.50
CA LEU A 35 3.86 5.83 19.36
C LEU A 35 4.27 4.98 18.13
N LYS A 36 3.30 4.61 17.30
CA LYS A 36 3.49 3.84 16.06
C LYS A 36 2.79 4.58 14.92
N ARG A 37 3.25 4.38 13.70
CA ARG A 37 2.67 4.99 12.49
C ARG A 37 2.33 3.93 11.46
N LYS A 38 1.26 4.17 10.72
CA LYS A 38 0.93 3.44 9.50
C LYS A 38 0.23 4.36 8.52
N THR A 39 0.27 4.06 7.22
CA THR A 39 -0.50 4.81 6.21
C THR A 39 -1.95 4.88 6.64
N SER A 40 -2.52 6.08 6.65
CA SER A 40 -3.92 6.23 7.04
C SER A 40 -4.83 5.57 6.02
N LYS A 41 -5.96 5.02 6.48
CA LYS A 41 -6.92 4.34 5.59
C LYS A 41 -7.39 5.27 4.46
N LYS A 42 -7.64 6.54 4.79
CA LYS A 42 -8.03 7.59 3.83
C LYS A 42 -6.95 7.80 2.78
N ARG A 43 -5.69 7.91 3.20
CA ARG A 43 -4.55 8.13 2.29
C ARG A 43 -4.29 6.91 1.40
N PHE A 44 -4.35 5.70 1.97
CA PHE A 44 -4.19 4.45 1.25
C PHE A 44 -5.24 4.31 0.14
N ARG A 45 -6.52 4.49 0.48
CA ARG A 45 -7.63 4.43 -0.49
C ARG A 45 -7.45 5.47 -1.59
N ARG A 46 -7.12 6.71 -1.24
CA ARG A 46 -6.90 7.79 -2.22
C ARG A 46 -5.79 7.44 -3.19
N ALA A 47 -4.66 6.91 -2.71
CA ALA A 47 -3.55 6.52 -3.57
C ALA A 47 -3.96 5.45 -4.61
N LEU A 48 -4.72 4.43 -4.21
CA LEU A 48 -5.20 3.39 -5.13
C LEU A 48 -6.24 3.91 -6.12
N VAL A 49 -7.17 4.75 -5.67
CA VAL A 49 -8.18 5.35 -6.56
C VAL A 49 -7.52 6.22 -7.62
N THR A 50 -6.59 7.09 -7.21
CA THR A 50 -5.83 7.94 -8.13
C THR A 50 -5.03 7.10 -9.13
N LEU A 51 -4.36 6.03 -8.68
CA LEU A 51 -3.63 5.16 -9.59
C LEU A 51 -4.55 4.42 -10.56
N ASN A 52 -5.69 3.90 -10.09
CA ASN A 52 -6.68 3.23 -10.92
C ASN A 52 -7.23 4.16 -12.02
N GLN A 53 -7.56 5.41 -11.68
CA GLN A 53 -8.01 6.42 -12.65
C GLN A 53 -6.92 6.75 -13.65
N TRP A 54 -5.68 6.94 -13.19
CA TRP A 54 -4.56 7.23 -14.06
C TRP A 54 -4.26 6.05 -15.02
N LEU A 55 -4.28 4.81 -14.53
CA LEU A 55 -4.11 3.61 -15.37
C LEU A 55 -5.21 3.50 -16.41
N GLN A 56 -6.46 3.75 -16.02
CA GLN A 56 -7.58 3.82 -16.95
C GLN A 56 -7.28 4.81 -18.08
N GLN A 57 -6.86 6.02 -17.77
CA GLN A 57 -6.60 7.06 -18.78
C GLN A 57 -5.38 6.71 -19.66
N LYS A 58 -4.31 6.18 -19.07
CA LYS A 58 -3.02 6.00 -19.75
C LYS A 58 -2.82 4.66 -20.44
N ARG A 59 -3.68 3.65 -20.19
CA ARG A 59 -3.52 2.28 -20.73
C ARG A 59 -3.30 2.22 -22.26
N ASN A 60 -3.96 3.09 -23.02
CA ASN A 60 -3.89 3.12 -24.49
C ASN A 60 -2.91 4.17 -25.03
N ALA A 61 -2.50 5.13 -24.19
CA ALA A 61 -1.69 6.28 -24.63
C ALA A 61 -0.19 5.95 -24.74
N HIS A 62 0.27 4.86 -24.13
CA HIS A 62 1.68 4.52 -24.02
C HIS A 62 1.94 3.05 -24.35
N LYS A 63 3.12 2.77 -24.92
CA LYS A 63 3.63 1.41 -25.05
C LYS A 63 3.91 0.83 -23.66
N LEU A 64 3.90 -0.50 -23.53
CA LEU A 64 4.04 -1.19 -22.24
C LEU A 64 5.31 -0.76 -21.47
N PRO A 65 6.51 -0.63 -22.09
CA PRO A 65 7.71 -0.21 -21.35
C PRO A 65 7.59 1.19 -20.73
N GLN A 66 7.01 2.15 -21.46
CA GLN A 66 6.80 3.52 -20.96
C GLN A 66 5.78 3.55 -19.82
N LEU A 67 4.68 2.81 -19.99
CA LEU A 67 3.67 2.67 -18.94
C LEU A 67 4.28 2.03 -17.69
N TRP A 68 5.12 1.01 -17.86
CA TRP A 68 5.82 0.30 -16.79
C TRP A 68 6.76 1.22 -16.00
N GLN A 69 7.56 2.02 -16.70
CA GLN A 69 8.44 3.02 -16.08
C GLN A 69 7.65 4.03 -15.24
N ALA A 70 6.53 4.54 -15.78
CA ALA A 70 5.68 5.49 -15.08
C ALA A 70 4.98 4.87 -13.84
N ILE A 71 4.55 3.60 -13.92
CA ILE A 71 4.05 2.85 -12.75
C ILE A 71 5.16 2.72 -11.70
N GLY A 72 6.38 2.37 -12.13
CA GLY A 72 7.53 2.26 -11.26
C GLY A 72 7.84 3.56 -10.51
N GLN A 73 7.82 4.71 -11.19
CA GLN A 73 8.00 6.01 -10.54
C GLN A 73 6.94 6.29 -9.47
N LYS A 74 5.67 5.97 -9.74
CA LYS A 74 4.57 6.16 -8.77
C LYS A 74 4.72 5.25 -7.54
N LEU A 75 5.08 3.99 -7.75
CA LEU A 75 5.37 3.05 -6.67
C LEU A 75 6.54 3.53 -5.81
N ARG A 76 7.65 3.94 -6.46
CA ARG A 76 8.84 4.47 -5.76
C ARG A 76 8.49 5.68 -4.91
N GLY A 77 7.74 6.64 -5.44
CA GLY A 77 7.28 7.80 -4.67
C GLY A 77 6.43 7.41 -3.46
N HIS A 78 5.52 6.43 -3.61
CA HIS A 78 4.72 5.94 -2.50
C HIS A 78 5.59 5.27 -1.42
N PHE A 79 6.50 4.39 -1.81
CA PHE A 79 7.37 3.67 -0.87
C PHE A 79 8.37 4.58 -0.19
N ASN A 80 8.91 5.58 -0.88
CA ASN A 80 9.81 6.56 -0.26
C ASN A 80 9.10 7.38 0.83
N TYR A 81 7.85 7.78 0.59
CA TYR A 81 7.10 8.59 1.55
C TYR A 81 6.57 7.76 2.72
N PHE A 82 5.97 6.59 2.44
CA PHE A 82 5.32 5.75 3.44
C PHE A 82 6.25 4.67 4.04
N GLY A 83 7.51 4.63 3.62
CA GLY A 83 8.57 3.70 4.02
C GLY A 83 9.05 3.88 5.45
N VAL A 84 8.14 3.87 6.42
CA VAL A 84 8.44 4.09 7.84
C VAL A 84 8.25 2.81 8.64
N THR A 85 8.98 2.70 9.75
CA THR A 85 8.85 1.57 10.68
C THR A 85 7.38 1.42 11.14
N ASP A 86 6.93 0.18 11.35
CA ASP A 86 5.54 -0.20 11.65
C ASP A 86 4.55 -0.16 10.48
N ASN A 87 4.95 0.34 9.30
CA ASN A 87 4.08 0.46 8.14
C ASN A 87 4.27 -0.61 7.05
N GLY A 88 5.20 -1.55 7.25
CA GLY A 88 5.57 -2.55 6.23
C GLY A 88 4.38 -3.31 5.64
N HIS A 89 3.44 -3.77 6.49
CA HIS A 89 2.23 -4.45 6.01
C HIS A 89 1.43 -3.60 5.02
N ALA A 90 1.21 -2.32 5.30
CA ALA A 90 0.45 -1.46 4.40
C ALA A 90 1.19 -1.26 3.07
N LEU A 91 2.52 -1.22 3.07
CA LEU A 91 3.30 -1.10 1.83
C LEU A 91 3.18 -2.34 0.94
N TYR A 92 3.26 -3.54 1.51
CA TYR A 92 3.07 -4.79 0.75
C TYR A 92 1.63 -4.95 0.26
N HIS A 93 0.63 -4.56 1.07
CA HIS A 93 -0.76 -4.51 0.61
C HIS A 93 -0.96 -3.51 -0.54
N PHE A 94 -0.26 -2.38 -0.51
CA PHE A 94 -0.29 -1.41 -1.59
C PHE A 94 0.32 -1.98 -2.88
N GLU A 95 1.49 -2.62 -2.77
CA GLU A 95 2.16 -3.32 -3.88
C GLU A 95 1.23 -4.34 -4.56
N ASP A 96 0.65 -5.26 -3.79
CA ASP A 96 -0.28 -6.28 -4.31
C ASP A 96 -1.51 -5.65 -5.00
N ALA A 97 -2.11 -4.63 -4.37
CA ALA A 97 -3.24 -3.91 -4.95
C ALA A 97 -2.87 -3.23 -6.27
N VAL A 98 -1.66 -2.67 -6.37
CA VAL A 98 -1.14 -2.06 -7.60
C VAL A 98 -0.97 -3.13 -8.68
N HIS A 99 -0.36 -4.28 -8.38
CA HIS A 99 -0.21 -5.37 -9.34
C HIS A 99 -1.56 -5.82 -9.92
N LYS A 100 -2.57 -5.98 -9.07
CA LYS A 100 -3.94 -6.31 -9.49
C LYS A 100 -4.55 -5.23 -10.41
N LEU A 101 -4.34 -3.95 -10.09
CA LEU A 101 -4.79 -2.84 -10.94
C LEU A 101 -4.08 -2.80 -12.29
N VAL A 102 -2.77 -3.01 -12.32
CA VAL A 102 -1.99 -3.05 -13.56
C VAL A 102 -2.46 -4.21 -14.43
N PHE A 103 -2.56 -5.42 -13.87
CA PHE A 103 -3.08 -6.59 -14.59
C PHE A 103 -4.48 -6.34 -15.17
N LYS A 104 -5.38 -5.77 -14.37
CA LYS A 104 -6.74 -5.40 -14.80
C LYS A 104 -6.71 -4.47 -16.01
N TRP A 105 -5.92 -3.40 -15.98
CA TRP A 105 -5.95 -2.39 -17.02
C TRP A 105 -5.17 -2.78 -18.28
N LEU A 106 -4.09 -3.55 -18.16
CA LEU A 106 -3.40 -4.13 -19.32
C LEU A 106 -4.33 -5.09 -20.10
N ASN A 107 -5.13 -5.88 -19.39
CA ASN A 107 -6.13 -6.76 -20.02
C ASN A 107 -7.37 -6.05 -20.58
N ARG A 108 -7.49 -4.73 -20.37
CA ARG A 108 -8.58 -3.89 -20.91
C ARG A 108 -8.07 -2.88 -21.96
N ARG A 109 -6.87 -3.11 -22.48
CA ARG A 109 -6.21 -2.25 -23.48
C ARG A 109 -6.61 -2.62 -24.92
N SER A 110 -6.88 -3.89 -25.17
CA SER A 110 -7.17 -4.44 -26.50
C SER A 110 -8.39 -5.37 -26.47
N GLN A 111 -8.90 -5.72 -27.66
CA GLN A 111 -10.00 -6.69 -27.83
C GLN A 111 -9.64 -8.10 -27.30
N ARG A 112 -8.35 -8.45 -27.30
CA ARG A 112 -7.84 -9.70 -26.69
C ARG A 112 -7.12 -9.41 -25.36
N ARG A 113 -7.19 -10.36 -24.43
CA ARG A 113 -6.45 -10.30 -23.16
C ARG A 113 -4.95 -10.35 -23.43
N SER A 114 -4.20 -9.44 -22.82
CA SER A 114 -2.73 -9.39 -22.95
C SER A 114 -2.03 -10.42 -22.05
N PHE A 115 -2.60 -10.74 -20.89
CA PHE A 115 -1.98 -11.60 -19.89
C PHE A 115 -2.97 -12.56 -19.22
N ARG A 116 -2.52 -13.79 -18.95
CA ARG A 116 -3.01 -14.63 -17.84
C ARG A 116 -2.26 -14.22 -16.56
N TRP A 117 -2.76 -14.60 -15.38
CA TRP A 117 -2.12 -14.16 -14.14
C TRP A 117 -0.70 -14.70 -14.01
N GLU A 118 -0.47 -15.96 -14.37
CA GLU A 118 0.85 -16.60 -14.31
C GLU A 118 1.83 -15.95 -15.30
N SER A 119 1.37 -15.58 -16.50
CA SER A 119 2.23 -14.90 -17.47
C SER A 119 2.51 -13.45 -17.06
N PHE A 120 1.59 -12.79 -16.36
CA PHE A 120 1.82 -11.49 -15.74
C PHE A 120 2.87 -11.57 -14.62
N LEU A 121 2.79 -12.59 -13.74
CA LEU A 121 3.79 -12.81 -12.69
C LEU A 121 5.18 -13.09 -13.29
N ARG A 122 5.26 -13.88 -14.36
CA ARG A 122 6.52 -14.07 -15.10
C ARG A 122 7.03 -12.74 -15.63
N TYR A 123 6.19 -11.94 -16.29
CA TYR A 123 6.59 -10.63 -16.79
C TYR A 123 7.10 -9.71 -15.67
N LEU A 124 6.43 -9.71 -14.51
CA LEU A 124 6.85 -8.96 -13.33
C LEU A 124 8.20 -9.44 -12.78
N ALA A 125 8.50 -10.73 -12.85
CA ALA A 125 9.80 -11.27 -12.45
C ALA A 125 10.93 -10.79 -13.38
N TRP A 126 10.68 -10.76 -14.70
CA TRP A 126 11.64 -10.25 -15.70
C TRP A 126 11.78 -8.72 -15.70
N HIS A 127 10.70 -8.01 -15.35
CA HIS A 127 10.64 -6.55 -15.31
C HIS A 127 10.13 -6.09 -13.94
N PRO A 128 10.95 -6.21 -12.88
CA PRO A 128 10.49 -5.92 -11.53
C PRO A 128 10.06 -4.46 -11.39
N LEU A 129 8.85 -4.25 -10.89
CA LEU A 129 8.44 -2.97 -10.35
C LEU A 129 9.11 -2.76 -8.98
N PRO A 130 9.29 -1.49 -8.54
CA PRO A 130 9.79 -1.23 -7.20
C PRO A 130 8.95 -1.97 -6.17
N ARG A 131 9.62 -2.45 -5.12
CA ARG A 131 9.00 -3.10 -3.96
C ARG A 131 9.24 -2.26 -2.72
N PRO A 132 8.49 -2.47 -1.62
CA PRO A 132 8.80 -1.83 -0.35
C PRO A 132 10.26 -2.05 0.05
N GLY A 133 11.03 -0.97 0.17
CA GLY A 133 12.45 -1.00 0.52
C GLY A 133 12.71 -0.96 2.03
N ARG A 134 13.93 -0.53 2.40
CA ARG A 134 14.30 -0.31 3.80
C ARG A 134 13.33 0.67 4.46
N LEU A 135 12.78 0.28 5.60
CA LEU A 135 11.94 1.16 6.42
C LEU A 135 12.83 2.11 7.23
N VAL A 136 12.46 3.38 7.24
CA VAL A 136 13.12 4.43 8.02
C VAL A 136 12.54 4.44 9.44
N SER A 137 13.40 4.48 10.45
CA SER A 137 12.97 4.76 11.82
C SER A 137 12.67 6.23 11.96
N LEU A 138 11.52 6.55 12.56
CA LEU A 138 11.14 7.92 12.92
C LEU A 138 11.31 8.14 14.44
N TYR A 139 12.28 7.45 15.02
CA TYR A 139 12.71 7.44 16.42
C TYR A 139 14.19 7.08 16.48
#